data_AF-A0A1H0PYR3-F1
#
_entry.id   AF-A0A1H0PYR3-F1
#
_cell.length_a   1.000
_cell.length_b   1.000
_cell.length_c   1.000
_cell.angle_alpha   90.00
_cell.angle_beta   90.00
_cell.angle_gamma   90.00
#
_symmetry.space_group_name_H-M   'P 1'
#
loop_
_entity.id
_entity.type
_entity.pdbx_description
1 polymer ?
#
loop_
_entity_poly.entity_id
_entity_poly.type
_entity_poly.pdbx_seq_one_letter_code
_entity_poly.pdbx_strand_id
1 'polypeptide(L)'
;MSAPENPHSINEFLSRFDTREALSGQLGQQCAAASQRYLGDDLLQPMKLCDATIDYLAAAMAEGHKFKGKQPVLKMQLFAVYRQSADVSTALIMEGSYIKAAATLKQDYEIIVSLNEINNGRYKHGKTPHAQNGPPSFKEMNGYLNEIAHISKEDVLFDLLQHTEKGLFKGISSVKRLNKKAAIKLMTYNIAIKTELCRQALNFYLEIAGQDQKHGQAWQYYQLINERLAAIGLFE
;
A
#
# COMPACT_ATOMS: atom_id res chain seq x y z
N MET A 1 4.48 -11.80 35.35
CA MET A 1 4.14 -11.41 33.97
C MET A 1 5.22 -12.00 33.09
N SER A 2 4.88 -13.00 32.29
CA SER A 2 5.77 -13.60 31.29
C SER A 2 6.10 -12.56 30.22
N ALA A 3 7.37 -12.48 29.81
CA ALA A 3 7.78 -11.64 28.70
C ALA A 3 7.03 -12.09 27.42
N PRO A 4 6.57 -11.16 26.57
CA PRO A 4 5.92 -11.53 25.33
C PRO A 4 6.89 -12.31 24.44
N GLU A 5 6.45 -13.48 23.95
CA GLU A 5 7.18 -14.25 22.95
C GLU A 5 7.42 -13.36 21.73
N ASN A 6 8.69 -13.08 21.45
CA ASN A 6 9.12 -12.32 20.29
C ASN A 6 8.91 -13.23 19.06
N PRO A 7 8.04 -12.89 18.10
CA PRO A 7 7.85 -13.72 16.92
C PRO A 7 9.18 -13.76 16.16
N HIS A 8 9.87 -14.90 16.24
CA HIS A 8 11.22 -15.04 15.70
C HIS A 8 11.24 -15.15 14.16
N SER A 9 10.07 -15.25 13.51
CA SER A 9 9.99 -15.26 12.05
C SER A 9 8.70 -14.65 11.46
N ILE A 10 8.84 -14.04 10.28
CA ILE A 10 7.74 -13.48 9.45
C ILE A 10 6.65 -14.52 9.19
N ASN A 11 7.05 -15.78 8.95
CA ASN A 11 6.13 -16.86 8.64
C ASN A 11 5.23 -17.21 9.84
N GLU A 12 5.74 -17.05 11.06
CA GLU A 12 4.96 -17.26 12.29
C GLU A 12 3.92 -16.15 12.50
N PHE A 13 4.22 -14.92 12.08
CA PHE A 13 3.25 -13.85 12.12
C PHE A 13 2.18 -14.04 11.04
N LEU A 14 2.57 -14.25 9.78
CA LEU A 14 1.64 -14.41 8.67
C LEU A 14 0.68 -15.59 8.87
N SER A 15 1.14 -16.70 9.48
CA SER A 15 0.28 -17.86 9.77
C SER A 15 -0.85 -17.55 10.76
N ARG A 16 -0.72 -16.51 11.59
CA ARG A 16 -1.77 -16.08 12.53
C ARG A 16 -2.90 -15.31 11.84
N PHE A 17 -2.69 -14.83 10.61
CA PHE A 17 -3.68 -14.05 9.82
C PHE A 17 -4.28 -14.83 8.65
N ASP A 18 -3.82 -16.07 8.43
CA ASP A 18 -4.17 -16.92 7.28
C ASP A 18 -5.61 -17.49 7.31
N THR A 19 -6.48 -17.03 8.22
CA THR A 19 -7.82 -17.59 8.44
C THR A 19 -8.99 -16.70 8.03
N ARG A 20 -8.77 -15.50 7.48
CA ARG A 20 -9.88 -14.63 7.01
C ARG A 20 -9.60 -13.96 5.68
N GLU A 21 -10.11 -14.56 4.60
CA GLU A 21 -10.95 -13.93 3.54
C GLU A 21 -11.02 -14.84 2.30
N ALA A 22 -12.15 -15.53 2.11
CA ALA A 22 -12.39 -16.42 0.97
C ALA A 22 -12.66 -15.68 -0.37
N LEU A 23 -12.72 -14.34 -0.38
CA LEU A 23 -12.91 -13.53 -1.60
C LEU A 23 -11.69 -12.67 -1.98
N SER A 24 -10.92 -12.14 -1.03
CA SER A 24 -9.59 -11.54 -1.31
C SER A 24 -8.51 -12.60 -1.47
N GLY A 25 -8.71 -13.79 -0.88
CA GLY A 25 -7.74 -14.88 -0.91
C GLY A 25 -7.41 -15.40 -2.31
N GLN A 26 -8.39 -15.55 -3.21
CA GLN A 26 -8.11 -16.10 -4.55
C GLN A 26 -7.38 -15.09 -5.46
N LEU A 27 -7.81 -13.83 -5.46
CA LEU A 27 -7.15 -12.76 -6.21
C LEU A 27 -5.77 -12.46 -5.60
N GLY A 28 -5.67 -12.38 -4.27
CA GLY A 28 -4.44 -12.19 -3.52
C GLY A 28 -3.44 -13.33 -3.71
N GLN A 29 -3.88 -14.60 -3.75
CA GLN A 29 -3.03 -15.76 -4.04
C GLN A 29 -2.52 -15.74 -5.49
N GLN A 30 -3.37 -15.41 -6.46
CA GLN A 30 -2.96 -15.26 -7.86
C GLN A 30 -1.97 -14.10 -8.04
N CYS A 31 -2.21 -12.99 -7.36
CA CYS A 31 -1.30 -11.84 -7.33
C CYS A 31 0.02 -12.17 -6.64
N ALA A 32 0.00 -12.92 -5.54
CA ALA A 32 1.20 -13.34 -4.82
C ALA A 32 2.06 -14.29 -5.67
N ALA A 33 1.46 -15.30 -6.31
CA ALA A 33 2.17 -16.23 -7.19
C ALA A 33 2.77 -15.52 -8.41
N ALA A 34 2.02 -14.58 -9.00
CA ALA A 34 2.52 -13.77 -10.11
C ALA A 34 3.63 -12.81 -9.63
N SER A 35 3.45 -12.14 -8.48
CA SER A 35 4.43 -11.21 -7.93
C SER A 35 5.73 -11.93 -7.58
N GLN A 36 5.66 -13.10 -6.93
CA GLN A 36 6.83 -13.92 -6.62
C GLN A 36 7.61 -14.29 -7.90
N ARG A 37 6.91 -14.66 -8.97
CA ARG A 37 7.53 -15.01 -10.25
C ARG A 37 8.24 -13.83 -10.92
N TYR A 38 7.74 -12.60 -10.75
CA TYR A 38 8.22 -11.43 -11.48
C TYR A 38 9.11 -10.47 -10.67
N LEU A 39 8.96 -10.47 -9.35
CA LEU A 39 9.55 -9.49 -8.42
C LEU A 39 10.42 -10.17 -7.35
N GLY A 40 10.30 -11.49 -7.17
CA GLY A 40 10.96 -12.22 -6.08
C GLY A 40 10.25 -12.08 -4.74
N ASP A 41 10.71 -12.83 -3.75
CA ASP A 41 10.15 -12.81 -2.38
C ASP A 41 10.44 -11.49 -1.64
N ASP A 42 11.49 -10.79 -2.05
CA ASP A 42 12.01 -9.61 -1.35
C ASP A 42 11.04 -8.42 -1.35
N LEU A 43 10.19 -8.30 -2.37
CA LEU A 43 9.15 -7.27 -2.46
C LEU A 43 7.79 -7.73 -1.91
N LEU A 44 7.50 -9.02 -2.00
CA LEU A 44 6.20 -9.55 -1.60
C LEU A 44 6.06 -9.66 -0.08
N GLN A 45 7.13 -10.04 0.62
CA GLN A 45 7.09 -10.18 2.07
C GLN A 45 6.80 -8.85 2.79
N PRO A 46 7.49 -7.73 2.48
CA PRO A 46 7.20 -6.48 3.20
C PRO A 46 5.80 -5.95 2.90
N MET A 47 5.25 -6.14 1.69
CA MET A 47 3.85 -5.80 1.39
C MET A 47 2.87 -6.56 2.29
N LYS A 48 3.01 -7.89 2.39
CA LYS A 48 2.16 -8.73 3.24
C LYS A 48 2.27 -8.33 4.71
N LEU A 49 3.49 -8.00 5.17
CA LEU A 49 3.72 -7.50 6.52
C LEU A 49 3.03 -6.15 6.76
N CYS A 50 3.07 -5.22 5.81
CA CYS A 50 2.33 -3.96 5.92
C CYS A 50 0.83 -4.22 6.10
N ASP A 51 0.24 -5.05 5.23
CA ASP A 51 -1.19 -5.33 5.27
C ASP A 51 -1.60 -6.03 6.57
N ALA A 52 -0.84 -7.04 7.00
CA ALA A 52 -1.09 -7.73 8.26
C ALA A 52 -0.90 -6.81 9.49
N THR A 53 0.04 -5.87 9.45
CA THR A 53 0.22 -4.88 10.53
C THR A 53 -0.95 -3.90 10.60
N ILE A 54 -1.43 -3.43 9.44
CA ILE A 54 -2.60 -2.56 9.36
C ILE A 54 -3.86 -3.30 9.87
N ASP A 55 -4.04 -4.57 9.50
CA ASP A 55 -5.16 -5.40 9.97
C ASP A 55 -5.11 -5.64 11.47
N TYR A 56 -3.92 -5.96 11.99
CA TYR A 56 -3.70 -6.14 13.42
C TYR A 56 -4.07 -4.88 14.22
N LEU A 57 -3.60 -3.71 13.76
CA LEU A 57 -3.91 -2.45 14.41
C LEU A 57 -5.40 -2.12 14.26
N ALA A 58 -6.00 -2.30 13.08
CA ALA A 58 -7.42 -2.04 12.85
C ALA A 58 -8.32 -2.91 13.75
N ALA A 59 -8.00 -4.18 13.92
CA ALA A 59 -8.69 -5.09 14.83
C ALA A 59 -8.55 -4.60 16.29
N ALA A 60 -7.33 -4.24 16.72
CA ALA A 60 -7.08 -3.73 18.06
C ALA A 60 -7.83 -2.41 18.33
N MET A 61 -7.95 -1.52 17.33
CA MET A 61 -8.72 -0.28 17.44
C MET A 61 -10.23 -0.50 17.57
N ALA A 62 -10.74 -1.60 17.01
CA ALA A 62 -12.15 -1.98 17.11
C ALA A 62 -12.53 -2.55 18.49
N GLU A 63 -11.56 -2.98 19.29
CA GLU A 63 -11.77 -3.54 20.63
C GLU A 63 -12.06 -2.45 21.68
N GLY A 64 -13.30 -1.97 21.72
CA GLY A 64 -13.84 -1.28 22.90
C GLY A 64 -13.37 0.16 23.13
N HIS A 65 -12.59 0.74 22.22
CA HIS A 65 -12.17 2.14 22.32
C HIS A 65 -13.36 3.08 22.01
N LYS A 66 -13.75 3.89 23.00
CA LYS A 66 -14.69 5.01 22.77
C LYS A 66 -13.91 6.21 22.25
N PHE A 67 -14.05 6.50 20.97
CA PHE A 67 -13.42 7.67 20.36
C PHE A 67 -14.08 8.97 20.85
N LYS A 68 -13.26 9.89 21.36
CA LYS A 68 -13.70 11.26 21.64
C LYS A 68 -13.42 12.13 20.41
N GLY A 69 -14.48 12.68 19.82
CA GLY A 69 -14.38 13.60 18.68
C GLY A 69 -14.44 12.90 17.31
N LYS A 70 -14.51 13.73 16.25
CA LYS A 70 -14.74 13.27 14.87
C LYS A 70 -13.47 12.78 14.16
N GLN A 71 -12.29 13.23 14.59
CA GLN A 71 -11.03 12.93 13.89
C GLN A 71 -10.64 11.44 13.95
N PRO A 72 -10.69 10.75 15.11
CA PRO A 72 -10.35 9.33 15.15
C PRO A 72 -11.26 8.46 14.28
N VAL A 73 -12.57 8.75 14.28
CA VAL A 73 -13.56 8.06 13.43
C VAL A 73 -13.23 8.23 11.95
N LEU A 74 -12.84 9.44 11.55
CA LEU A 74 -12.45 9.72 10.17
C LEU A 74 -11.17 8.98 9.77
N LYS A 75 -10.16 8.91 10.66
CA LYS A 75 -8.95 8.12 10.41
C LYS A 75 -9.27 6.64 10.25
N MET A 76 -10.12 6.08 11.10
CA MET A 76 -10.59 4.69 10.96
C MET A 76 -11.31 4.46 9.64
N GLN A 77 -12.18 5.39 9.22
CA GLN A 77 -12.86 5.29 7.93
C GLN A 77 -11.85 5.25 6.78
N LEU A 78 -10.81 6.09 6.81
CA LEU A 78 -9.76 6.11 5.81
C LEU A 78 -8.97 4.78 5.75
N PHE A 79 -8.60 4.22 6.91
CA PHE A 79 -7.95 2.90 6.95
C PHE A 79 -8.87 1.78 6.47
N ALA A 80 -10.16 1.83 6.80
CA ALA A 80 -11.14 0.86 6.31
C ALA A 80 -11.32 0.93 4.80
N VAL A 81 -11.36 2.13 4.22
CA VAL A 81 -11.41 2.33 2.76
C VAL A 81 -10.16 1.74 2.10
N TYR A 82 -8.97 2.08 2.60
CA TYR A 82 -7.72 1.51 2.09
C TYR A 82 -7.74 -0.02 2.17
N ARG A 83 -8.15 -0.59 3.31
CA ARG A 83 -8.10 -2.05 3.50
C ARG A 83 -9.01 -2.80 2.52
N GLN A 84 -10.18 -2.24 2.21
CA GLN A 84 -11.10 -2.80 1.21
C GLN A 84 -10.50 -2.78 -0.21
N SER A 85 -9.53 -1.90 -0.50
CA SER A 85 -8.88 -1.79 -1.80
C SER A 85 -7.41 -2.23 -1.83
N ALA A 86 -6.85 -2.71 -0.71
CA ALA A 86 -5.40 -2.91 -0.52
C ALA A 86 -4.74 -3.84 -1.56
N ASP A 87 -5.50 -4.81 -2.10
CA ASP A 87 -4.99 -5.76 -3.11
C ASP A 87 -5.32 -5.35 -4.55
N VAL A 88 -6.18 -4.36 -4.75
CA VAL A 88 -6.68 -3.96 -6.08
C VAL A 88 -5.55 -3.40 -6.93
N SER A 89 -4.70 -2.54 -6.35
CA SER A 89 -3.54 -1.98 -7.06
C SER A 89 -2.57 -3.08 -7.50
N THR A 90 -2.25 -4.02 -6.61
CA THR A 90 -1.42 -5.19 -6.88
C THR A 90 -1.97 -6.02 -8.04
N ALA A 91 -3.27 -6.35 -7.99
CA ALA A 91 -3.92 -7.14 -9.04
C ALA A 91 -3.86 -6.43 -10.40
N LEU A 92 -4.20 -5.15 -10.44
CA LEU A 92 -4.16 -4.38 -11.68
C LEU A 92 -2.74 -4.29 -12.26
N ILE A 93 -1.71 -4.18 -11.41
CA ILE A 93 -0.32 -4.18 -11.87
C ILE A 93 0.04 -5.54 -12.48
N MET A 94 -0.30 -6.63 -11.80
CA MET A 94 0.04 -7.99 -12.25
C MET A 94 -0.75 -8.42 -13.50
N GLU A 95 -1.94 -7.85 -13.69
CA GLU A 95 -2.70 -8.01 -14.93
C GLU A 95 -2.18 -7.16 -16.09
N GLY A 96 -1.25 -6.23 -15.87
CA GLY A 96 -0.79 -5.27 -16.88
C GLY A 96 -1.76 -4.12 -17.14
N SER A 97 -2.71 -3.87 -16.24
CA SER A 97 -3.68 -2.75 -16.32
C SER A 97 -3.11 -1.47 -15.70
N TYR A 98 -1.96 -1.01 -16.20
CA TYR A 98 -1.16 0.05 -15.57
C TYR A 98 -1.87 1.39 -15.38
N ILE A 99 -2.73 1.79 -16.31
CA ILE A 99 -3.52 3.03 -16.20
C ILE A 99 -4.46 2.96 -15.00
N LYS A 100 -5.19 1.84 -14.86
CA LYS A 100 -6.09 1.62 -13.73
C LYS A 100 -5.31 1.45 -12.43
N ALA A 101 -4.19 0.73 -12.45
CA ALA A 101 -3.31 0.58 -11.30
C ALA A 101 -2.82 1.94 -10.78
N ALA A 102 -2.38 2.84 -11.66
CA ALA A 102 -1.92 4.16 -11.29
C ALA A 102 -3.04 5.01 -10.67
N ALA A 103 -4.27 4.91 -11.20
CA ALA A 103 -5.43 5.58 -10.62
C ALA A 103 -5.75 5.05 -9.22
N THR A 104 -5.70 3.73 -8.99
CA THR A 104 -5.91 3.14 -7.66
C THR A 104 -4.80 3.55 -6.69
N LEU A 105 -3.52 3.47 -7.09
CA LEU A 105 -2.40 3.93 -6.25
C LEU A 105 -2.49 5.40 -5.89
N LYS A 106 -3.01 6.23 -6.81
CA LYS A 106 -3.27 7.64 -6.53
C LYS A 106 -4.35 7.83 -5.45
N GLN A 107 -5.42 7.02 -5.48
CA GLN A 107 -6.43 7.05 -4.42
C GLN A 107 -5.84 6.64 -3.07
N ASP A 108 -5.00 5.59 -3.03
CA ASP A 108 -4.31 5.18 -1.80
C ASP A 108 -3.34 6.28 -1.30
N TYR A 109 -2.67 6.99 -2.21
CA TYR A 109 -1.89 8.18 -1.87
C TYR A 109 -2.75 9.30 -1.30
N GLU A 110 -3.93 9.59 -1.87
CA GLU A 110 -4.87 10.60 -1.36
C GLU A 110 -5.34 10.27 0.07
N ILE A 111 -5.41 8.98 0.45
CA ILE A 111 -5.68 8.56 1.83
C ILE A 111 -4.55 9.04 2.76
N ILE A 112 -3.28 8.85 2.38
CA ILE A 112 -2.12 9.35 3.15
C ILE A 112 -2.19 10.87 3.31
N VAL A 113 -2.46 11.59 2.21
CA VAL A 113 -2.58 13.06 2.26
C VAL A 113 -3.72 13.47 3.18
N SER A 114 -4.86 12.78 3.13
CA SER A 114 -6.00 13.04 4.01
C SER A 114 -5.66 12.80 5.48
N LEU A 115 -4.95 11.71 5.80
CA LEU A 115 -4.46 11.44 7.17
C LEU A 115 -3.54 12.56 7.66
N ASN A 116 -2.62 13.04 6.81
CA ASN A 116 -1.76 14.17 7.14
C ASN A 116 -2.53 15.47 7.36
N GLU A 117 -3.54 15.76 6.53
CA GLU A 117 -4.40 16.93 6.72
C GLU A 117 -5.18 16.86 8.02
N ILE A 118 -5.68 15.67 8.41
CA ILE A 118 -6.38 15.46 9.67
C ILE A 118 -5.42 15.72 10.84
N ASN A 119 -4.23 15.12 10.81
CA ASN A 119 -3.20 15.28 11.85
C ASN A 119 -2.80 16.74 12.06
N ASN A 120 -2.84 17.55 10.99
CA ASN A 120 -2.47 18.97 11.02
C ASN A 120 -3.68 19.92 11.21
N GLY A 121 -4.88 19.40 11.44
CA GLY A 121 -6.10 20.22 11.56
C GLY A 121 -6.48 20.99 10.29
N ARG A 122 -5.99 20.55 9.12
CA ARG A 122 -6.22 21.18 7.81
C ARG A 122 -7.30 20.49 6.96
N TYR A 123 -7.76 19.30 7.39
CA TYR A 123 -8.74 18.50 6.65
C TYR A 123 -10.06 19.25 6.45
N LYS A 124 -10.57 19.21 5.21
CA LYS A 124 -11.86 19.81 4.84
C LYS A 124 -12.76 18.73 4.24
N HIS A 125 -13.88 18.45 4.92
CA HIS A 125 -14.86 17.48 4.45
C HIS A 125 -15.38 17.84 3.05
N GLY A 126 -15.51 16.82 2.18
CA GLY A 126 -16.00 16.98 0.81
C GLY A 126 -15.03 17.64 -0.16
N LYS A 127 -13.77 17.89 0.25
CA LYS A 127 -12.73 18.42 -0.64
C LYS A 127 -11.66 17.38 -0.89
N THR A 128 -11.17 17.33 -2.13
CA THR A 128 -9.99 16.53 -2.48
C THR A 128 -8.79 17.03 -1.64
N PRO A 129 -8.04 16.12 -1.01
CA PRO A 129 -6.88 16.49 -0.22
C PRO A 129 -5.81 17.14 -1.11
N HIS A 130 -5.12 18.14 -0.59
CA HIS A 130 -4.15 18.90 -1.35
C HIS A 130 -2.81 18.16 -1.39
N ALA A 131 -2.36 17.73 -2.57
CA ALA A 131 -1.19 16.85 -2.71
C ALA A 131 0.11 17.37 -2.05
N GLN A 132 0.26 18.68 -1.83
CA GLN A 132 1.39 19.26 -1.09
C GLN A 132 1.40 18.90 0.41
N ASN A 133 0.30 18.38 0.95
CA ASN A 133 0.22 17.86 2.32
C ASN A 133 0.69 16.39 2.43
N GLY A 134 1.05 15.75 1.31
CA GLY A 134 1.67 14.43 1.31
C GLY A 134 3.13 14.46 1.74
N PRO A 135 3.75 13.28 1.95
CA PRO A 135 5.18 13.17 2.21
C PRO A 135 5.99 13.82 1.07
N PRO A 136 7.02 14.64 1.36
CA PRO A 136 7.84 15.25 0.32
C PRO A 136 8.51 14.23 -0.62
N SER A 137 8.90 13.08 -0.08
CA SER A 137 9.48 11.95 -0.84
C SER A 137 8.51 11.38 -1.89
N PHE A 138 7.20 11.64 -1.77
CA PHE A 138 6.18 11.11 -2.67
C PHE A 138 5.81 12.09 -3.80
N LYS A 139 6.47 13.25 -3.88
CA LYS A 139 6.17 14.28 -4.90
C LYS A 139 6.34 13.74 -6.33
N GLU A 140 7.46 13.07 -6.61
CA GLU A 140 7.74 12.50 -7.92
C GLU A 140 6.81 11.32 -8.24
N MET A 141 6.54 10.48 -7.23
CA MET A 141 5.56 9.39 -7.33
C MET A 141 4.19 9.93 -7.74
N ASN A 142 3.67 10.94 -7.04
CA ASN A 142 2.39 11.55 -7.34
C ASN A 142 2.38 12.21 -8.74
N GLY A 143 3.47 12.87 -9.14
CA GLY A 143 3.63 13.39 -10.51
C GLY A 143 3.48 12.29 -11.56
N TYR A 144 4.22 11.20 -11.41
CA TYR A 144 4.19 10.07 -12.33
C TYR A 144 2.84 9.33 -12.35
N LEU A 145 2.23 9.11 -11.19
CA LEU A 145 0.90 8.49 -11.09
C LEU A 145 -0.16 9.35 -11.80
N ASN A 146 -0.08 10.68 -11.67
CA ASN A 146 -0.95 11.60 -12.40
C ASN A 146 -0.72 11.50 -13.90
N GLU A 147 0.53 11.47 -14.35
CA GLU A 147 0.84 11.34 -15.78
C GLU A 147 0.25 10.06 -16.40
N ILE A 148 0.35 8.92 -15.71
CA ILE A 148 -0.22 7.65 -16.19
C ILE A 148 -1.75 7.67 -16.14
N ALA A 149 -2.34 8.17 -15.04
CA ALA A 149 -3.79 8.14 -14.84
C ALA A 149 -4.53 9.12 -15.76
N HIS A 150 -3.87 10.18 -16.23
CA HIS A 150 -4.43 11.11 -17.20
C HIS A 150 -4.27 10.58 -18.63
N ILE A 151 -5.41 10.20 -19.23
CA ILE A 151 -5.50 9.68 -20.61
C ILE A 151 -5.00 10.64 -21.70
N SER A 152 -4.63 11.88 -21.36
CA SER A 152 -4.13 12.90 -22.29
C SER A 152 -2.61 12.90 -22.47
N LYS A 153 -1.87 12.04 -21.75
CA LYS A 153 -0.40 11.94 -21.86
C LYS A 153 0.01 10.86 -22.84
N GLU A 154 -0.09 11.18 -24.13
CA GLU A 154 0.13 10.24 -25.23
C GLU A 154 1.45 9.48 -25.11
N ASP A 155 2.58 10.15 -24.88
CA ASP A 155 3.91 9.51 -24.78
C ASP A 155 3.96 8.42 -23.69
N VAL A 156 3.36 8.69 -22.52
CA VAL A 156 3.34 7.75 -21.39
C VAL A 156 2.43 6.57 -21.68
N LEU A 157 1.27 6.82 -22.28
CA LEU A 157 0.34 5.76 -22.67
C LEU A 157 0.92 4.90 -23.78
N PHE A 158 1.65 5.52 -24.69
CA PHE A 158 2.31 4.83 -25.78
C PHE A 158 3.32 3.82 -25.24
N ASP A 159 4.21 4.23 -24.33
CA ASP A 159 5.17 3.32 -23.67
C ASP A 159 4.51 2.14 -22.91
N LEU A 160 3.31 2.35 -22.37
CA LEU A 160 2.57 1.33 -21.63
C LEU A 160 1.74 0.39 -22.52
N LEU A 161 1.25 0.88 -23.66
CA LEU A 161 0.33 0.17 -24.56
C LEU A 161 1.00 -0.32 -25.85
N GLN A 162 2.23 0.11 -26.12
CA GLN A 162 2.95 -0.26 -27.33
C GLN A 162 3.39 -1.72 -27.31
N HIS A 163 3.28 -2.36 -28.47
CA HIS A 163 3.84 -3.69 -28.71
C HIS A 163 5.06 -3.66 -29.61
N THR A 164 6.14 -4.29 -29.14
CA THR A 164 7.30 -4.63 -29.96
C THR A 164 7.43 -6.16 -29.98
N GLU A 165 7.17 -6.76 -31.13
CA GLU A 165 7.63 -8.13 -31.42
C GLU A 165 8.88 -8.01 -32.28
N LYS A 166 10.02 -8.50 -31.78
CA LYS A 166 11.27 -8.57 -32.54
C LYS A 166 11.69 -7.24 -33.20
N GLY A 167 11.54 -6.12 -32.47
CA GLY A 167 11.98 -4.81 -32.95
C GLY A 167 11.09 -4.16 -34.02
N LEU A 168 9.96 -4.76 -34.37
CA LEU A 168 8.98 -4.15 -35.29
C LEU A 168 7.85 -3.49 -34.50
N PHE A 169 7.62 -2.22 -34.79
CA PHE A 169 6.58 -1.36 -34.22
C PHE A 169 5.20 -1.87 -34.68
N LYS A 170 4.35 -2.35 -33.75
CA LYS A 170 2.97 -2.80 -34.05
C LYS A 170 1.94 -2.04 -33.20
N GLY A 171 1.86 -0.73 -33.39
CA GLY A 171 0.75 0.10 -32.88
C GLY A 171 0.42 -0.05 -31.39
N ILE A 172 -0.84 0.23 -31.04
CA ILE A 172 -1.43 0.14 -29.69
C ILE A 172 -2.33 -1.11 -29.63
N SER A 173 -2.25 -1.93 -28.57
CA SER A 173 -3.23 -3.01 -28.32
C SER A 173 -4.10 -2.73 -27.11
N SER A 174 -5.31 -3.26 -27.16
CA SER A 174 -6.22 -3.36 -26.02
C SER A 174 -5.94 -4.59 -25.13
N VAL A 175 -5.07 -5.51 -25.57
CA VAL A 175 -4.72 -6.71 -24.82
C VAL A 175 -3.72 -6.37 -23.72
N LYS A 176 -4.09 -6.59 -22.46
CA LYS A 176 -3.21 -6.35 -21.32
C LYS A 176 -1.94 -7.18 -21.43
N ARG A 177 -0.78 -6.58 -21.18
CA ARG A 177 0.50 -7.29 -21.13
C ARG A 177 1.35 -6.79 -20.00
N LEU A 178 2.14 -7.71 -19.44
CA LEU A 178 3.08 -7.34 -18.40
C LEU A 178 4.32 -6.68 -19.01
N ASN A 179 4.44 -5.37 -18.80
CA ASN A 179 5.67 -4.61 -18.95
C ASN A 179 6.44 -4.66 -17.63
N LYS A 180 7.58 -5.39 -17.62
CA LYS A 180 8.39 -5.60 -16.40
C LYS A 180 8.83 -4.28 -15.75
N LYS A 181 9.24 -3.28 -16.55
CA LYS A 181 9.70 -1.98 -16.04
C LYS A 181 8.56 -1.22 -15.35
N ALA A 182 7.40 -1.15 -15.98
CA ALA A 182 6.21 -0.50 -15.40
C ALA A 182 5.72 -1.24 -14.15
N ALA A 183 5.69 -2.58 -14.19
CA ALA A 183 5.27 -3.40 -13.06
C ALA A 183 6.17 -3.20 -11.83
N ILE A 184 7.50 -3.26 -11.99
CA ILE A 184 8.45 -3.03 -10.89
C ILE A 184 8.27 -1.62 -10.31
N LYS A 185 8.16 -0.60 -11.17
CA LYS A 185 8.02 0.79 -10.74
C LYS A 185 6.73 1.03 -9.96
N LEU A 186 5.59 0.51 -10.44
CA LEU A 186 4.31 0.67 -9.75
C LEU A 186 4.22 -0.19 -8.49
N MET A 187 4.86 -1.37 -8.44
CA MET A 187 4.94 -2.17 -7.21
C MET A 187 5.83 -1.52 -6.16
N THR A 188 6.90 -0.84 -6.59
CA THR A 188 7.72 0.03 -5.73
C THR A 188 6.87 1.12 -5.09
N TYR A 189 6.02 1.78 -5.87
CA TYR A 189 5.12 2.82 -5.35
C TYR A 189 4.05 2.24 -4.42
N ASN A 190 3.51 1.07 -4.77
CA ASN A 190 2.57 0.35 -3.91
C ASN A 190 3.19 0.08 -2.53
N ILE A 191 4.39 -0.51 -2.48
CA ILE A 191 5.05 -0.85 -1.22
C ILE A 191 5.38 0.40 -0.38
N ALA A 192 5.74 1.51 -1.02
CA ALA A 192 6.00 2.78 -0.33
C ALA A 192 4.73 3.33 0.32
N ILE A 193 3.61 3.33 -0.43
CA ILE A 193 2.30 3.75 0.08
C ILE A 193 1.87 2.86 1.25
N LYS A 194 1.97 1.53 1.12
CA LYS A 194 1.63 0.57 2.18
C LYS A 194 2.47 0.80 3.44
N THR A 195 3.77 1.05 3.27
CA THR A 195 4.70 1.31 4.39
C THR A 195 4.34 2.61 5.10
N GLU A 196 4.02 3.67 4.37
CA GLU A 196 3.59 4.95 4.96
C GLU A 196 2.24 4.82 5.66
N LEU A 197 1.28 4.09 5.09
CA LEU A 197 0.00 3.79 5.76
C LEU A 197 0.19 2.98 7.04
N CYS A 198 1.11 2.01 7.04
CA CYS A 198 1.48 1.26 8.24
C CYS A 198 2.04 2.19 9.34
N ARG A 199 2.94 3.11 8.99
CA ARG A 199 3.46 4.14 9.90
C ARG A 199 2.34 5.02 10.46
N GLN A 200 1.41 5.45 9.62
CA GLN A 200 0.25 6.25 10.04
C GLN A 200 -0.68 5.47 10.98
N ALA A 201 -0.92 4.18 10.70
CA ALA A 201 -1.73 3.32 11.55
C ALA A 201 -1.08 3.12 12.93
N LEU A 202 0.24 2.93 12.98
CA LEU A 202 1.00 2.85 14.23
C LEU A 202 0.85 4.12 15.08
N ASN A 203 1.07 5.28 14.47
CA ASN A 203 0.94 6.56 15.17
C ASN A 203 -0.49 6.78 15.65
N PHE A 204 -1.48 6.39 14.84
CA PHE A 204 -2.88 6.52 15.22
C PHE A 204 -3.24 5.57 16.37
N TYR A 205 -2.73 4.35 16.36
CA TYR A 205 -2.90 3.41 17.48
C TYR A 205 -2.29 3.98 18.77
N LEU A 206 -1.06 4.50 18.69
CA LEU A 206 -0.39 5.15 19.81
C LEU A 206 -1.21 6.33 20.36
N GLU A 207 -1.86 7.11 19.50
CA GLU A 207 -2.72 8.25 19.89
C GLU A 207 -3.94 7.81 20.72
N ILE A 208 -4.59 6.70 20.35
CA ILE A 208 -5.88 6.30 20.94
C ILE A 208 -5.76 5.27 22.07
N ALA A 209 -4.72 4.44 22.03
CA ALA A 209 -4.51 3.33 22.97
C ALA A 209 -3.25 3.53 23.83
N GLY A 210 -2.35 4.43 23.44
CA GLY A 210 -1.06 4.61 24.09
C GLY A 210 -0.06 3.51 23.71
N GLN A 211 1.07 3.49 24.40
CA GLN A 211 2.09 2.47 24.20
C GLN A 211 1.77 1.25 25.04
N ASP A 212 1.47 0.13 24.39
CA ASP A 212 1.19 -1.15 25.02
C ASP A 212 1.92 -2.30 24.30
N GLN A 213 1.59 -3.54 24.68
CA GLN A 213 2.16 -4.73 24.04
C GLN A 213 1.81 -4.81 22.54
N LYS A 214 0.60 -4.41 22.15
CA LYS A 214 0.14 -4.49 20.76
C LYS A 214 0.89 -3.49 19.90
N HIS A 215 1.01 -2.25 20.37
CA HIS A 215 1.85 -1.23 19.73
C HIS A 215 3.30 -1.71 19.60
N GLY A 216 3.89 -2.26 20.67
CA GLY A 216 5.26 -2.78 20.64
C GLY A 216 5.48 -3.87 19.60
N GLN A 217 4.53 -4.80 19.49
CA GLN A 217 4.58 -5.88 18.49
C GLN A 217 4.44 -5.34 17.06
N ALA A 218 3.48 -4.45 16.83
CA ALA A 218 3.30 -3.82 15.51
C ALA A 218 4.53 -2.99 15.10
N TRP A 219 5.18 -2.31 16.06
CA TRP A 219 6.42 -1.56 15.83
C TRP A 219 7.56 -2.46 15.36
N GLN A 220 7.72 -3.64 15.97
CA GLN A 220 8.73 -4.62 15.54
C GLN A 220 8.52 -5.06 14.09
N TYR A 221 7.28 -5.29 13.65
CA TYR A 221 7.00 -5.61 12.25
C TYR A 221 7.33 -4.45 11.32
N TYR A 222 7.02 -3.22 11.73
CA TYR A 222 7.39 -2.04 10.96
C TYR A 222 8.91 -1.86 10.84
N GLN A 223 9.68 -2.15 11.89
CA GLN A 223 11.15 -2.16 11.81
C GLN A 223 11.64 -3.21 10.81
N LEU A 224 11.11 -4.43 10.88
CA LEU A 224 11.47 -5.51 9.96
C LEU A 224 11.11 -5.19 8.49
N ILE A 225 9.97 -4.53 8.25
CA ILE A 225 9.60 -4.02 6.93
C ILE A 225 10.70 -3.08 6.41
N ASN A 226 11.10 -2.08 7.22
CA ASN A 226 12.11 -1.11 6.81
C ASN A 226 13.48 -1.76 6.58
N GLU A 227 13.92 -2.69 7.42
CA GLU A 227 15.17 -3.44 7.23
C GLU A 227 15.19 -4.19 5.89
N ARG A 228 14.08 -4.83 5.53
CA ARG A 228 13.95 -5.54 4.24
C ARG A 228 13.98 -4.59 3.06
N LEU A 229 13.26 -3.47 3.16
CA LEU A 229 13.22 -2.48 2.09
C LEU A 229 14.58 -1.79 1.89
N ALA A 230 15.32 -1.56 2.98
CA ALA A 230 16.69 -1.07 2.93
C ALA A 230 17.63 -2.09 2.26
N ALA A 231 17.49 -3.38 2.58
CA ALA A 231 18.31 -4.45 1.98
C ALA A 231 18.16 -4.56 0.45
N ILE A 232 17.04 -4.08 -0.12
CA ILE A 232 16.79 -4.05 -1.57
C ILE A 232 16.94 -2.65 -2.18
N GLY A 233 17.47 -1.68 -1.43
CA GLY A 233 17.80 -0.34 -1.93
C GLY A 233 16.58 0.53 -2.29
N LEU A 234 15.42 0.30 -1.65
CA LEU A 234 14.20 1.06 -1.95
C LEU A 234 14.05 2.36 -1.16
N PHE A 235 14.83 2.57 -0.10
CA PHE A 235 14.83 3.77 0.72
C PHE A 235 16.25 4.05 1.24
N GLU A 236 17.06 4.70 0.41
CA GLU A 236 18.30 5.39 0.82
C GLU A 236 18.08 6.91 0.87
#